data_AF-A0A2T6CTG6-F1
#
_entry.id   AF-A0A2T6CTG6-F1
#
_cell.length_a   1.000
_cell.length_b   1.000
_cell.length_c   1.000
_cell.angle_alpha   90.00
_cell.angle_beta   90.00
_cell.angle_gamma   90.00
#
_symmetry.space_group_name_H-M   'P 1'
#
loop_
_entity.id
_entity.type
_entity.pdbx_description
1 polymer ?
#
loop_
_entity_poly.entity_id
_entity_poly.type
_entity_poly.pdbx_seq_one_letter_code
_entity_poly.pdbx_strand_id
1 'polypeptide(L)'
;MIKLEERYKEIPEPKRIPPPTEIASPSLDELLKVDDELLTEMFIELLAKASDISPEHKIHRAFISSLRELVPDEALIVKTLEANSFLPFVRFMGDEFIPFSEPLTYIDEKAELSLPASIPLYLENLVRVGIFECKYDLFYQGSEEIYQNLINKNSCDGYAFSYQFNRLEPFRPVKDGVFWKRGFYRYTLYGEKFRDACCRKTN
;
A
#
# COMPACT_ATOMS: atom_id res chain seq x y z
N MET A 1 21.03 10.00 10.62
CA MET A 1 21.31 11.26 11.36
C MET A 1 21.46 12.46 10.43
N ILE A 2 22.43 12.49 9.51
CA ILE A 2 22.64 13.63 8.57
C ILE A 2 21.38 13.98 7.77
N LYS A 3 20.73 12.99 7.14
CA LYS A 3 19.48 13.18 6.38
C LYS A 3 18.35 13.83 7.21
N LEU A 4 18.26 13.53 8.51
CA LEU A 4 17.24 14.10 9.39
C LEU A 4 17.51 15.59 9.67
N GLU A 5 18.77 15.94 9.94
CA GLU A 5 19.17 17.34 10.16
C GLU A 5 18.95 18.19 8.91
N GLU A 6 19.28 17.64 7.73
CA GLU A 6 19.03 18.28 6.44
C GLU A 6 17.53 18.52 6.23
N ARG A 7 16.71 17.48 6.44
CA ARG A 7 15.26 17.60 6.31
C ARG A 7 14.67 18.64 7.27
N TYR A 8 15.16 18.69 8.51
CA TYR A 8 14.70 19.65 9.52
C TYR A 8 15.03 21.10 9.13
N LYS A 9 16.19 21.35 8.50
CA LYS A 9 16.58 22.69 8.02
C LYS A 9 15.65 23.21 6.92
N GLU A 10 14.98 22.35 6.17
CA GLU A 10 14.00 22.76 5.15
C GLU A 10 12.72 23.34 5.77
N ILE A 11 12.41 23.06 7.04
CA ILE A 11 11.27 23.67 7.74
C ILE A 11 11.61 25.15 7.97
N PRO A 12 10.74 26.12 7.64
CA PRO A 12 10.99 27.53 7.94
C PRO A 12 11.20 27.77 9.43
N GLU A 13 12.24 28.52 9.81
CA GLU A 13 12.56 28.83 11.22
C GLU A 13 11.37 29.23 12.10
N PRO A 14 10.47 30.15 11.69
CA PRO A 14 9.33 30.54 12.53
C PRO A 14 8.28 29.43 12.72
N LYS A 15 8.37 28.36 11.93
CA LYS A 15 7.47 27.20 12.01
C LYS A 15 8.07 26.00 12.74
N ARG A 16 9.38 26.01 13.01
CA ARG A 16 10.08 24.91 13.67
C ARG A 16 9.64 24.81 15.13
N ILE A 17 9.17 23.63 15.51
CA ILE A 17 8.87 23.27 16.89
C ILE A 17 9.50 21.92 17.21
N PRO A 18 9.79 21.63 18.49
CA PRO A 18 10.10 20.27 18.89
C PRO A 18 8.90 19.34 18.58
N PRO A 19 9.13 18.17 17.96
CA PRO A 19 8.05 17.22 17.73
C PRO A 19 7.53 16.67 19.07
N PRO A 20 6.24 16.32 19.18
CA PRO A 20 5.69 15.68 20.37
C PRO A 20 6.51 14.44 20.77
N THR A 21 6.81 14.28 22.06
CA THR A 21 7.67 13.18 22.56
C THR A 21 7.15 11.80 22.18
N GLU A 22 5.83 11.63 22.19
CA GLU A 22 5.12 10.41 21.78
C GLU A 22 5.26 10.08 20.28
N ILE A 23 5.77 11.02 19.47
CA ILE A 23 6.16 10.81 18.08
C ILE A 23 7.68 10.69 17.96
N ALA A 24 8.40 11.60 18.62
CA ALA A 24 9.84 11.73 18.53
C ALA A 24 10.58 10.47 18.99
N SER A 25 10.30 10.02 20.22
CA SER A 25 11.01 8.90 20.85
C SER A 25 10.88 7.61 20.03
N PRO A 26 9.67 7.11 19.72
CA PRO A 26 9.57 5.85 19.00
C PRO A 26 10.10 5.96 17.56
N SER A 27 9.96 7.10 16.88
CA SER A 27 10.49 7.25 15.51
C SER A 27 12.02 7.23 15.49
N LEU A 28 12.68 7.85 16.48
CA LEU A 28 14.13 7.80 16.62
C LEU A 28 14.63 6.40 16.93
N ASP A 29 13.93 5.66 17.80
CA ASP A 29 14.27 4.27 18.11
C ASP A 29 14.22 3.37 16.88
N GLU A 30 13.27 3.59 15.96
CA GLU A 30 13.16 2.84 14.71
C GLU A 30 14.23 3.24 13.69
N LEU A 31 14.57 4.53 13.59
CA LEU A 31 15.65 5.01 12.73
C LEU A 31 17.02 4.43 13.08
N LEU A 32 17.20 3.90 14.30
CA LEU A 32 18.43 3.20 14.71
C LEU A 32 18.44 1.72 14.32
N LYS A 33 17.29 1.14 13.94
CA LYS A 33 17.10 -0.30 13.69
C LYS A 33 16.81 -0.62 12.22
N VAL A 34 16.13 0.28 11.53
CA VAL A 34 15.73 0.11 10.12
C VAL A 34 16.96 0.25 9.22
N ASP A 35 17.17 -0.73 8.34
CA ASP A 35 18.26 -0.76 7.35
C ASP A 35 17.78 -0.47 5.92
N ASP A 36 16.48 -0.20 5.74
CA ASP A 36 15.88 0.14 4.46
C ASP A 36 15.83 1.66 4.24
N GLU A 37 16.27 2.11 3.07
CA GLU A 37 16.37 3.53 2.75
C GLU A 37 14.99 4.20 2.66
N LEU A 38 14.00 3.52 2.07
CA LEU A 38 12.66 4.06 1.89
C LEU A 38 11.93 4.21 3.24
N LEU A 39 11.96 3.18 4.09
CA LEU A 39 11.39 3.25 5.44
C LEU A 39 12.10 4.32 6.27
N THR A 40 13.43 4.42 6.17
CA THR A 40 14.21 5.49 6.83
C THR A 40 13.74 6.88 6.39
N GLU A 41 13.56 7.10 5.08
CA GLU A 41 13.01 8.35 4.55
C GLU A 41 11.61 8.65 5.09
N MET A 42 10.75 7.63 5.20
CA MET A 42 9.39 7.79 5.71
C MET A 42 9.35 8.20 7.19
N PHE A 43 10.21 7.61 8.03
CA PHE A 43 10.34 8.02 9.43
C PHE A 43 10.91 9.44 9.56
N ILE A 44 11.87 9.81 8.73
CA ILE A 44 12.43 11.18 8.71
C ILE A 44 11.35 12.19 8.32
N GLU A 45 10.55 11.90 7.29
CA GLU A 45 9.47 12.80 6.86
C GLU A 45 8.40 12.95 7.95
N LEU A 46 8.02 11.85 8.61
CA LEU A 46 7.08 11.86 9.73
C LEU A 46 7.57 12.77 10.87
N LEU A 47 8.85 12.64 11.25
CA LEU A 47 9.48 13.47 12.27
C LEU A 47 9.56 14.94 11.86
N ALA A 48 9.92 15.21 10.61
CA ALA A 48 10.00 16.57 10.09
C ALA A 48 8.65 17.26 10.12
N LYS A 49 7.57 16.57 9.68
CA LYS A 49 6.22 17.12 9.75
C LYS A 49 5.72 17.29 11.18
N ALA A 50 6.06 16.37 12.07
CA ALA A 50 5.77 16.54 13.50
C ALA A 50 6.51 17.73 14.13
N SER A 51 7.61 18.20 13.50
CA SER A 51 8.43 19.34 13.93
C SER A 51 8.02 20.67 13.27
N ASP A 52 6.89 20.71 12.57
CA ASP A 52 6.35 21.89 11.91
C ASP A 52 4.98 22.24 12.51
N ILE A 53 4.82 23.48 13.00
CA ILE A 53 3.57 23.96 13.61
C ILE A 53 2.41 24.14 12.62
N SER A 54 2.68 24.08 11.31
CA SER A 54 1.68 24.19 10.26
C SER A 54 0.48 23.25 10.51
N PRO A 55 -0.77 23.74 10.48
CA PRO A 55 -1.95 22.94 10.83
C PRO A 55 -2.17 21.73 9.90
N GLU A 56 -1.69 21.79 8.66
CA GLU A 56 -1.67 20.70 7.68
C GLU A 56 -0.77 19.52 8.10
N HIS A 57 0.14 19.72 9.04
CA HIS A 57 1.11 18.72 9.52
C HIS A 57 0.72 18.10 10.86
N LYS A 58 -0.56 18.13 11.24
CA LYS A 58 -1.04 17.39 12.43
C LYS A 58 -0.88 15.88 12.23
N ILE A 59 0.13 15.33 12.91
CA ILE A 59 0.47 13.91 12.88
C ILE A 59 -0.35 13.16 13.93
N HIS A 60 -1.05 12.10 13.50
CA HIS A 60 -1.71 11.19 14.43
C HIS A 60 -0.71 10.16 14.96
N ARG A 61 -0.60 10.00 16.28
CA ARG A 61 0.39 9.11 16.92
C ARG A 61 0.38 7.67 16.38
N ALA A 62 -0.78 7.16 15.96
CA ALA A 62 -0.88 5.80 15.42
C ALA A 62 -0.09 5.59 14.12
N PHE A 63 0.29 6.65 13.38
CA PHE A 63 1.09 6.52 12.15
C PHE A 63 2.43 5.84 12.42
N ILE A 64 3.01 6.02 13.60
CA ILE A 64 4.28 5.38 13.96
C ILE A 64 4.11 3.87 14.04
N SER A 65 3.03 3.41 14.69
CA SER A 65 2.73 1.98 14.78
C SER A 65 2.50 1.38 13.40
N SER A 66 1.69 2.04 12.56
CA SER A 66 1.45 1.57 11.20
C SER A 66 2.73 1.52 10.36
N LEU A 67 3.59 2.55 10.44
CA LEU A 67 4.85 2.59 9.68
C LEU A 67 5.83 1.49 10.12
N ARG A 68 5.92 1.20 11.43
CA ARG A 68 6.73 0.10 11.97
C ARG A 68 6.29 -1.28 11.51
N GLU A 69 5.02 -1.42 11.19
CA GLU A 69 4.42 -2.68 10.77
C GLU A 69 4.52 -2.90 9.25
N LEU A 70 5.19 -1.98 8.52
CA LEU A 70 5.44 -2.11 7.09
C LEU A 70 6.79 -2.77 6.79
N VAL A 71 6.81 -3.54 5.71
CA VAL A 71 8.04 -3.96 5.02
C VAL A 71 8.34 -3.04 3.83
N PRO A 72 9.57 -3.06 3.26
CA PRO A 72 9.94 -2.17 2.16
C PRO A 72 9.00 -2.20 0.95
N ASP A 73 8.55 -3.40 0.52
CA ASP A 73 7.61 -3.53 -0.60
C ASP A 73 6.24 -2.87 -0.29
N GLU A 74 5.74 -2.98 0.95
CA GLU A 74 4.50 -2.33 1.37
C GLU A 74 4.63 -0.81 1.42
N ALA A 75 5.76 -0.32 1.93
CA ALA A 75 6.11 1.10 1.90
C ALA A 75 6.18 1.63 0.46
N LEU A 76 6.74 0.85 -0.46
CA LEU A 76 6.81 1.19 -1.88
C LEU A 76 5.41 1.24 -2.50
N ILE A 77 4.53 0.28 -2.21
CA ILE A 77 3.12 0.32 -2.65
C ILE A 77 2.42 1.61 -2.18
N VAL A 78 2.63 2.01 -0.91
CA VAL A 78 2.06 3.25 -0.36
C VAL A 78 2.66 4.50 -1.02
N LYS A 79 3.95 4.50 -1.35
CA LYS A 79 4.57 5.65 -2.04
C LYS A 79 4.05 5.78 -3.48
N THR A 80 3.95 4.65 -4.18
CA THR A 80 3.62 4.57 -5.61
C THR A 80 2.16 4.92 -5.91
N LEU A 81 1.21 4.48 -5.09
CA LEU A 81 -0.21 4.76 -5.33
C LEU A 81 -0.57 6.20 -4.94
N GLU A 82 -1.24 6.90 -5.85
CA GLU A 82 -1.77 8.24 -5.59
C GLU A 82 -2.91 8.19 -4.56
N ALA A 83 -2.99 9.20 -3.69
CA ALA A 83 -3.93 9.24 -2.57
C ALA A 83 -5.41 9.06 -3.00
N ASN A 84 -5.80 9.67 -4.12
CA ASN A 84 -7.18 9.61 -4.62
C ASN A 84 -7.40 8.50 -5.67
N SER A 85 -6.43 7.61 -5.86
CA SER A 85 -6.54 6.51 -6.81
C SER A 85 -7.14 5.26 -6.17
N PHE A 86 -7.58 4.34 -7.02
CA PHE A 86 -7.93 2.99 -6.63
C PHE A 86 -7.02 2.00 -7.35
N LEU A 87 -6.71 0.89 -6.66
CA LEU A 87 -6.01 -0.25 -7.23
C LEU A 87 -7.06 -1.33 -7.54
N PRO A 88 -7.49 -1.46 -8.81
CA PRO A 88 -8.45 -2.48 -9.20
C PRO A 88 -7.86 -3.87 -9.05
N PHE A 89 -8.72 -4.83 -8.73
CA PHE A 89 -8.39 -6.24 -8.73
C PHE A 89 -9.49 -7.10 -9.33
N VAL A 90 -9.09 -8.27 -9.82
CA VAL A 90 -10.00 -9.37 -10.16
C VAL A 90 -9.67 -10.58 -9.30
N ARG A 91 -10.69 -11.32 -8.91
CA ARG A 91 -10.55 -12.58 -8.18
C ARG A 91 -11.36 -13.65 -8.91
N PHE A 92 -10.71 -14.76 -9.24
CA PHE A 92 -11.37 -15.89 -9.87
C PHE A 92 -12.04 -16.78 -8.83
N MET A 93 -13.27 -17.14 -9.14
CA MET A 93 -14.18 -17.90 -8.30
C MET A 93 -14.48 -19.22 -8.99
N GLY A 94 -14.45 -20.31 -8.22
CA GLY A 94 -14.83 -21.63 -8.70
C GLY A 94 -16.30 -21.90 -8.41
N ASP A 95 -16.66 -23.18 -8.56
CA ASP A 95 -17.98 -23.67 -8.19
C ASP A 95 -18.34 -23.26 -6.74
N GLU A 96 -19.61 -22.96 -6.51
CA GLU A 96 -20.16 -22.53 -5.21
C GLU A 96 -19.64 -21.18 -4.69
N PHE A 97 -19.09 -20.31 -5.54
CA PHE A 97 -18.54 -19.00 -5.15
C PHE A 97 -17.34 -19.08 -4.19
N ILE A 98 -16.59 -20.17 -4.25
CA ILE A 98 -15.35 -20.31 -3.49
C ILE A 98 -14.20 -19.66 -4.27
N PRO A 99 -13.48 -18.68 -3.70
CA PRO A 99 -12.32 -18.09 -4.37
C PRO A 99 -11.20 -19.12 -4.48
N PHE A 100 -10.59 -19.25 -5.67
CA PHE A 100 -9.40 -20.09 -5.86
C PHE A 100 -8.16 -19.30 -6.30
N SER A 101 -8.32 -18.01 -6.62
CA SER A 101 -7.21 -17.07 -6.76
C SER A 101 -7.22 -16.05 -5.62
N GLU A 102 -6.05 -15.51 -5.33
CA GLU A 102 -5.93 -14.25 -4.61
C GLU A 102 -6.39 -13.07 -5.48
N PRO A 103 -6.62 -11.86 -4.91
CA PRO A 103 -6.83 -10.64 -5.68
C PRO A 103 -5.64 -10.36 -6.62
N LEU A 104 -5.90 -10.35 -7.92
CA LEU A 104 -4.92 -10.06 -8.96
C LEU A 104 -5.03 -8.60 -9.35
N THR A 105 -3.92 -7.87 -9.26
CA THR A 105 -3.84 -6.41 -9.50
C THR A 105 -2.75 -6.11 -10.55
N TYR A 106 -2.51 -4.82 -10.80
CA TYR A 106 -1.39 -4.31 -11.59
C TYR A 106 -0.31 -3.62 -10.77
N ILE A 107 -0.24 -3.89 -9.45
CA ILE A 107 0.71 -3.16 -8.61
C ILE A 107 2.17 -3.49 -8.95
N ASP A 108 2.43 -4.71 -9.41
CA ASP A 108 3.71 -5.20 -9.95
C ASP A 108 4.16 -4.45 -11.21
N GLU A 109 3.22 -3.89 -11.99
CA GLU A 109 3.55 -3.06 -13.16
C GLU A 109 3.84 -1.60 -12.78
N LYS A 110 3.39 -1.17 -11.59
CA LYS A 110 3.56 0.20 -11.09
C LYS A 110 4.71 0.35 -10.11
N ALA A 111 5.07 -0.71 -9.41
CA ALA A 111 6.10 -0.75 -8.40
C ALA A 111 7.03 -1.94 -8.65
N GLU A 112 8.34 -1.68 -8.66
CA GLU A 112 9.37 -2.71 -8.73
C GLU A 112 9.52 -3.41 -7.36
N LEU A 113 8.59 -4.31 -7.06
CA LEU A 113 8.58 -5.04 -5.80
C LEU A 113 9.69 -6.10 -5.77
N SER A 114 10.36 -6.25 -4.63
CA SER A 114 11.41 -7.25 -4.44
C SER A 114 10.86 -8.68 -4.48
N LEU A 115 9.64 -8.89 -3.99
CA LEU A 115 8.96 -10.18 -4.02
C LEU A 115 7.50 -10.04 -4.47
N PRO A 116 7.24 -9.94 -5.80
CA PRO A 116 5.88 -9.77 -6.35
C PRO A 116 4.91 -10.89 -5.95
N ALA A 117 5.40 -12.12 -5.72
CA ALA A 117 4.58 -13.22 -5.25
C ALA A 117 3.89 -12.93 -3.89
N SER A 118 4.40 -11.97 -3.12
CA SER A 118 3.87 -11.59 -1.81
C SER A 118 2.84 -10.46 -1.82
N ILE A 119 2.46 -9.94 -3.01
CA ILE A 119 1.45 -8.89 -3.15
C ILE A 119 0.17 -9.14 -2.35
N PRO A 120 -0.44 -10.35 -2.35
CA PRO A 120 -1.65 -10.58 -1.56
C PRO A 120 -1.45 -10.31 -0.07
N LEU A 121 -0.32 -10.76 0.49
CA LEU A 121 0.02 -10.55 1.90
C LEU A 121 0.27 -9.06 2.19
N TYR A 122 0.97 -8.37 1.31
CA TYR A 122 1.23 -6.93 1.43
C TYR A 122 -0.07 -6.12 1.47
N LEU A 123 -1.01 -6.42 0.55
CA LEU A 123 -2.30 -5.75 0.49
C LEU A 123 -3.18 -6.08 1.70
N GLU A 124 -3.15 -7.32 2.20
CA GLU A 124 -3.83 -7.69 3.44
C GLU A 124 -3.28 -6.94 4.64
N ASN A 125 -1.95 -6.83 4.76
CA ASN A 125 -1.32 -6.08 5.85
C ASN A 125 -1.68 -4.59 5.77
N LEU A 126 -1.61 -3.98 4.59
CA LEU A 126 -2.00 -2.58 4.37
C LEU A 126 -3.47 -2.32 4.73
N VAL A 127 -4.36 -3.29 4.52
CA VAL A 127 -5.74 -3.23 5.02
C VAL A 127 -5.81 -3.40 6.53
N ARG A 128 -5.07 -4.36 7.10
CA ARG A 128 -5.02 -4.63 8.55
C ARG A 128 -4.56 -3.42 9.36
N VAL A 129 -3.54 -2.69 8.89
CA VAL A 129 -3.05 -1.46 9.55
C VAL A 129 -3.91 -0.24 9.26
N GLY A 130 -4.96 -0.39 8.45
CA GLY A 130 -5.94 0.65 8.13
C GLY A 130 -5.48 1.68 7.09
N ILE A 131 -4.35 1.46 6.41
CA ILE A 131 -3.89 2.35 5.34
C ILE A 131 -4.81 2.18 4.12
N PHE A 132 -5.13 0.95 3.75
CA PHE A 132 -6.08 0.64 2.69
C PHE A 132 -7.41 0.13 3.24
N GLU A 133 -8.44 0.26 2.42
CA GLU A 133 -9.64 -0.57 2.51
C GLU A 133 -9.84 -1.34 1.21
N CYS A 134 -10.45 -2.51 1.32
CA CYS A 134 -10.82 -3.35 0.19
C CYS A 134 -12.34 -3.30 -0.03
N LYS A 135 -12.75 -3.03 -1.27
CA LYS A 135 -14.16 -3.02 -1.71
C LYS A 135 -14.40 -4.15 -2.68
N TYR A 136 -15.01 -5.23 -2.20
CA TYR A 136 -15.45 -6.35 -3.03
C TYR A 136 -16.75 -6.02 -3.77
N ASP A 137 -16.85 -6.52 -5.00
CA ASP A 137 -18.04 -6.43 -5.85
C ASP A 137 -18.49 -4.99 -6.18
N LEU A 138 -17.59 -4.02 -5.99
CA LEU A 138 -17.78 -2.61 -6.33
C LEU A 138 -16.73 -2.17 -7.35
N PHE A 139 -17.11 -1.24 -8.22
CA PHE A 139 -16.24 -0.68 -9.25
C PHE A 139 -16.75 0.70 -9.68
N TYR A 140 -15.85 1.50 -10.24
CA TYR A 140 -16.20 2.82 -10.77
C TYR A 140 -16.74 2.69 -12.19
N GLN A 141 -17.80 3.44 -12.52
CA GLN A 141 -18.30 3.52 -13.89
C GLN A 141 -17.19 4.05 -14.83
N GLY A 142 -17.01 3.43 -15.99
CA GLY A 142 -15.97 3.81 -16.94
C GLY A 142 -14.61 3.12 -16.71
N SER A 143 -14.51 2.20 -15.74
CA SER A 143 -13.30 1.42 -15.48
C SER A 143 -13.33 -0.01 -16.06
N GLU A 144 -14.32 -0.32 -16.89
CA GLU A 144 -14.57 -1.66 -17.44
C GLU A 144 -13.37 -2.23 -18.21
N GLU A 145 -12.69 -1.39 -19.01
CA GLU A 145 -11.52 -1.79 -19.78
C GLU A 145 -10.36 -2.27 -18.88
N ILE A 146 -10.16 -1.63 -17.73
CA ILE A 146 -9.10 -2.00 -16.79
C ILE A 146 -9.34 -3.41 -16.23
N TYR A 147 -10.59 -3.72 -15.85
CA TYR A 147 -10.94 -5.07 -15.38
C TYR A 147 -10.87 -6.10 -16.50
N GLN A 148 -11.28 -5.76 -17.73
CA GLN A 148 -11.17 -6.67 -18.86
C GLN A 148 -9.72 -7.01 -19.18
N ASN A 149 -8.81 -6.03 -19.11
CA ASN A 149 -7.39 -6.26 -19.26
C ASN A 149 -6.84 -7.16 -18.15
N LEU A 150 -7.29 -6.99 -16.89
CA LEU A 150 -6.88 -7.86 -15.77
C LEU A 150 -7.31 -9.30 -16.02
N ILE A 151 -8.55 -9.49 -16.47
CA ILE A 151 -9.08 -10.81 -16.80
C ILE A 151 -8.26 -11.44 -17.92
N ASN A 152 -8.03 -10.71 -19.02
CA ASN A 152 -7.32 -11.22 -20.19
C ASN A 152 -5.85 -11.56 -19.87
N LYS A 153 -5.16 -10.74 -19.07
CA LYS A 153 -3.78 -11.02 -18.63
C LYS A 153 -3.70 -12.29 -17.78
N ASN A 154 -4.71 -12.53 -16.94
CA ASN A 154 -4.72 -13.60 -15.96
C ASN A 154 -5.59 -14.80 -16.38
N SER A 155 -6.00 -14.85 -17.66
CA SER A 155 -6.73 -15.97 -18.26
C SER A 155 -6.06 -16.40 -19.56
N CYS A 156 -5.98 -17.70 -19.84
CA CYS A 156 -5.55 -18.23 -21.14
C CYS A 156 -6.46 -19.39 -21.53
N ASP A 157 -6.99 -19.40 -22.76
CA ASP A 157 -7.79 -20.50 -23.34
C ASP A 157 -8.89 -21.09 -22.43
N GLY A 158 -9.52 -20.27 -21.59
CA GLY A 158 -10.47 -20.74 -20.58
C GLY A 158 -9.79 -21.40 -19.37
N TYR A 159 -8.72 -20.81 -18.87
CA TYR A 159 -8.06 -21.19 -17.62
C TYR A 159 -7.59 -19.94 -16.89
N ALA A 160 -7.88 -19.81 -15.60
CA ALA A 160 -7.39 -18.72 -14.78
C ALA A 160 -6.08 -19.11 -14.08
N PHE A 161 -5.11 -18.20 -14.01
CA PHE A 161 -3.86 -18.42 -13.29
C PHE A 161 -4.05 -18.14 -11.79
N SER A 162 -3.72 -19.11 -10.92
CA SER A 162 -3.65 -18.88 -9.47
C SER A 162 -2.20 -18.93 -9.00
N TYR A 163 -1.71 -17.84 -8.44
CA TYR A 163 -0.53 -17.85 -7.57
C TYR A 163 -1.00 -18.15 -6.15
N GLN A 164 -1.11 -19.43 -5.77
CA GLN A 164 -1.29 -19.77 -4.36
C GLN A 164 0.07 -19.76 -3.68
N PHE A 165 0.20 -18.97 -2.60
CA PHE A 165 1.31 -19.04 -1.66
C PHE A 165 1.55 -20.52 -1.31
N ASN A 166 2.67 -21.08 -1.78
CA ASN A 166 3.16 -22.45 -1.53
C ASN A 166 2.55 -23.63 -2.30
N ARG A 167 1.68 -23.46 -3.29
CA ARG A 167 1.30 -24.57 -4.18
C ARG A 167 1.05 -24.12 -5.62
N LEU A 168 1.86 -24.61 -6.54
CA LEU A 168 1.46 -24.75 -7.94
C LEU A 168 0.47 -25.91 -8.02
N GLU A 169 -0.79 -25.70 -7.62
CA GLU A 169 -1.83 -26.69 -7.95
C GLU A 169 -2.18 -26.53 -9.43
N PRO A 170 -2.20 -27.62 -10.21
CA PRO A 170 -2.38 -27.54 -11.66
C PRO A 170 -3.79 -27.04 -12.01
N PHE A 171 -3.83 -26.13 -12.98
CA PHE A 171 -4.92 -25.84 -13.92
C PHE A 171 -6.28 -26.52 -13.62
N ARG A 172 -7.29 -25.76 -13.20
CA ARG A 172 -8.69 -26.21 -13.29
C ARG A 172 -9.29 -25.76 -14.63
N PRO A 173 -9.82 -26.68 -15.47
CA PRO A 173 -10.50 -26.30 -16.70
C PRO A 173 -11.73 -25.46 -16.44
N VAL A 174 -11.81 -24.28 -17.08
CA VAL A 174 -13.05 -23.50 -17.23
C VAL A 174 -13.90 -24.25 -18.26
N LYS A 175 -14.55 -25.33 -17.84
CA LYS A 175 -15.57 -25.94 -18.69
C LYS A 175 -16.98 -25.57 -18.28
N ASP A 176 -17.24 -25.37 -16.99
CA ASP A 176 -18.46 -24.76 -16.47
C ASP A 176 -18.16 -24.19 -15.06
N GLY A 177 -18.78 -23.09 -14.66
CA GLY A 177 -18.78 -22.62 -13.26
C GLY A 177 -17.65 -21.68 -12.79
N VAL A 178 -16.63 -21.39 -13.60
CA VAL A 178 -15.65 -20.33 -13.27
C VAL A 178 -16.18 -18.96 -13.69
N PHE A 179 -16.26 -18.06 -12.72
CA PHE A 179 -16.56 -16.65 -12.94
C PHE A 179 -15.58 -15.79 -12.16
N TRP A 180 -15.57 -14.50 -12.43
CA TRP A 180 -14.71 -13.55 -11.76
C TRP A 180 -15.54 -12.56 -10.95
N LYS A 181 -14.96 -12.13 -9.84
CA LYS A 181 -15.42 -10.97 -9.08
C LYS A 181 -14.41 -9.85 -9.23
N ARG A 182 -14.91 -8.63 -9.22
CA ARG A 182 -14.11 -7.40 -9.28
C ARG A 182 -14.18 -6.68 -7.96
N GLY A 183 -13.15 -5.92 -7.68
CA GLY A 183 -13.12 -4.99 -6.57
C GLY A 183 -11.95 -4.06 -6.70
N PHE A 184 -11.74 -3.24 -5.69
CA PHE A 184 -10.57 -2.39 -5.64
C PHE A 184 -10.09 -2.16 -4.21
N TYR A 185 -8.80 -1.89 -4.08
CA TYR A 185 -8.22 -1.27 -2.90
C TYR A 185 -8.20 0.24 -3.10
N ARG A 186 -8.31 1.00 -2.03
CA ARG A 186 -8.02 2.45 -2.02
C ARG A 186 -7.54 2.88 -0.65
N TYR A 187 -6.95 4.06 -0.55
CA TYR A 187 -6.67 4.65 0.74
C TYR A 187 -7.95 4.86 1.55
N THR A 188 -7.84 4.61 2.85
CA THR A 188 -8.81 5.16 3.81
C THR A 188 -8.47 6.64 4.07
N LEU A 189 -9.36 7.38 4.72
CA LEU A 189 -9.02 8.73 5.22
C LEU A 189 -7.77 8.71 6.12
N TYR A 190 -7.65 7.68 6.96
CA TYR A 190 -6.44 7.48 7.78
C TYR A 190 -5.21 7.25 6.91
N GLY A 191 -5.32 6.39 5.89
CA GLY A 191 -4.25 6.07 4.95
C GLY A 191 -3.78 7.26 4.12
N GLU A 192 -4.70 8.11 3.65
CA GLU A 192 -4.34 9.35 2.96
C GLU A 192 -3.51 10.27 3.86
N LYS A 193 -3.94 10.45 5.12
CA LYS A 193 -3.20 11.26 6.09
C LYS A 193 -1.88 10.61 6.52
N PHE A 194 -1.84 9.29 6.61
CA PHE A 194 -0.61 8.52 6.84
C PHE A 194 0.39 8.75 5.70
N ARG A 195 -0.03 8.60 4.45
CA ARG A 195 0.80 8.85 3.27
C ARG A 195 1.26 10.30 3.23
N ASP A 196 0.36 11.25 3.45
CA ASP A 196 0.71 12.67 3.53
C ASP A 196 1.69 12.97 4.66
N ALA A 197 1.67 12.22 5.77
CA ALA A 197 2.61 12.40 6.88
C ALA A 197 3.99 11.77 6.62
N CYS A 198 4.02 10.62 5.96
CA CYS A 198 5.24 9.80 5.84
C CYS A 198 5.92 9.93 4.47
N CYS A 199 5.21 10.35 3.43
CA CYS A 199 5.76 10.48 2.09
C CYS A 199 5.96 11.96 1.74
N ARG A 200 7.12 12.28 1.16
CA ARG A 200 7.31 13.57 0.48
C ARG A 200 6.40 13.62 -0.74
N LYS A 201 5.82 14.79 -1.00
CA LYS A 201 5.18 15.06 -2.28
C LYS A 201 6.30 15.20 -3.31
N THR A 202 6.37 14.27 -4.25
CA THR A 202 7.11 14.47 -5.49
C THR A 202 6.35 15.52 -6.29
N ASN A 203 6.95 16.70 -6.45
CA ASN A 203 6.48 17.73 -7.38
C ASN A 203 6.70 17.28 -8.83
#